data_AF-A0A662VW45-F1
#
_entry.id   AF-A0A662VW45-F1
#
_cell.length_a   1.000
_cell.length_b   1.000
_cell.length_c   1.000
_cell.angle_alpha   90.00
_cell.angle_beta   90.00
_cell.angle_gamma   90.00
#
_symmetry.space_group_name_H-M   'P 1'
#
loop_
_entity.id
_entity.type
_entity.pdbx_description
1 polymer ?
#
loop_
_entity_poly.entity_id
_entity_poly.type
_entity_poly.pdbx_seq_one_letter_code
_entity_poly.pdbx_strand_id
1 'polypeptide(L)'
;MMVKIPIVEREIKIKGRTIIYRVVPKKGWAIVIKEDNVLIDHYHHSFPHIHPERDPIKYEDVYEVVEIVIKHIEKYGEIKLEKLRDELCR
;
A
#
# COMPACT_ATOMS: atom_id res chain seq x y z
N MET A 1 -7.54 -31.87 5.21
CA MET A 1 -8.51 -30.81 4.89
C MET A 1 -7.76 -29.56 4.47
N MET A 2 -8.10 -28.96 3.33
CA MET A 2 -7.49 -27.72 2.86
C MET A 2 -8.23 -26.55 3.50
N VAL A 3 -7.57 -25.79 4.38
CA VAL A 3 -8.14 -24.58 4.99
C VAL A 3 -8.18 -23.48 3.93
N LYS A 4 -9.38 -23.00 3.57
CA LYS A 4 -9.54 -21.80 2.76
C LYS A 4 -9.24 -20.58 3.65
N ILE A 5 -8.07 -19.97 3.48
CA ILE A 5 -7.73 -18.71 4.15
C ILE A 5 -8.47 -17.58 3.39
N PRO A 6 -9.26 -16.73 4.06
CA PRO A 6 -10.05 -15.71 3.38
C PRO A 6 -9.17 -14.62 2.75
N ILE A 7 -9.63 -14.09 1.63
CA ILE A 7 -9.11 -12.85 1.05
C ILE A 7 -9.60 -11.70 1.93
N VAL A 8 -8.71 -10.79 2.30
CA VAL A 8 -9.06 -9.58 3.04
C VAL A 8 -9.09 -8.41 2.07
N GLU A 9 -10.16 -7.63 2.07
CA GLU A 9 -10.28 -6.37 1.35
C GLU A 9 -10.88 -5.32 2.27
N ARG A 10 -10.25 -4.14 2.33
CA ARG A 10 -10.63 -3.06 3.24
C ARG A 10 -10.49 -1.72 2.55
N GLU A 11 -11.35 -0.79 2.95
CA GLU A 11 -11.38 0.59 2.48
C GLU A 11 -11.26 1.54 3.67
N ILE A 12 -10.42 2.56 3.55
CA ILE A 12 -10.21 3.62 4.53
C ILE A 12 -10.39 4.95 3.82
N LYS A 13 -11.17 5.86 4.42
CA LYS A 13 -11.34 7.22 3.92
C LYS A 13 -10.68 8.21 4.86
N ILE A 14 -9.79 9.05 4.33
CA ILE A 14 -9.04 10.03 5.12
C ILE A 14 -8.70 11.25 4.29
N LYS A 15 -8.98 12.46 4.83
CA LYS A 15 -8.70 13.75 4.17
C LYS A 15 -9.17 13.82 2.70
N GLY A 16 -10.31 13.20 2.39
CA GLY A 16 -10.87 13.16 1.03
C GLY A 16 -10.22 12.13 0.09
N ARG A 17 -9.29 11.30 0.59
CA ARG A 17 -8.69 10.18 -0.13
C ARG A 17 -9.33 8.86 0.28
N THR A 18 -9.32 7.91 -0.65
CA THR A 18 -9.77 6.54 -0.50
C THR A 18 -8.56 5.61 -0.65
N ILE A 19 -8.19 4.95 0.45
CA ILE A 19 -7.17 3.90 0.48
C ILE A 19 -7.90 2.56 0.45
N ILE A 20 -7.62 1.74 -0.57
CA ILE A 20 -8.12 0.37 -0.66
C ILE A 20 -6.92 -0.55 -0.52
N TYR A 21 -6.98 -1.52 0.37
CA TYR A 21 -5.95 -2.56 0.43
C TYR A 21 -6.55 -3.96 0.43
N ARG A 22 -5.82 -4.87 -0.21
CA ARG A 22 -6.23 -6.26 -0.42
C ARG A 22 -5.07 -7.20 -0.11
N VAL A 23 -5.35 -8.24 0.67
CA VAL A 23 -4.41 -9.30 1.00
C VAL A 23 -4.93 -10.62 0.44
N VAL A 24 -4.13 -11.27 -0.41
CA VAL A 24 -4.43 -12.60 -0.93
C VAL A 24 -3.39 -13.57 -0.37
N PRO A 25 -3.78 -14.47 0.55
CA PRO A 25 -2.87 -15.42 1.17
C PRO A 25 -2.04 -16.19 0.15
N LYS A 26 -0.72 -16.28 0.39
CA LYS A 26 0.27 -16.92 -0.50
C LYS A 26 0.46 -16.27 -1.88
N LYS A 27 -0.19 -15.14 -2.19
CA LYS A 27 -0.02 -14.42 -3.47
C LYS A 27 0.52 -13.01 -3.32
N GLY A 28 0.29 -12.36 -2.18
CA GLY A 28 0.77 -11.00 -1.91
C GLY A 28 -0.37 -10.07 -1.49
N TRP A 29 -0.11 -8.77 -1.61
CA TRP A 29 -1.03 -7.71 -1.25
C TRP A 29 -0.89 -6.50 -2.16
N ALA A 30 -1.89 -5.62 -2.18
CA ALA A 30 -1.83 -4.32 -2.86
C ALA A 30 -2.56 -3.25 -2.04
N ILE A 31 -2.13 -2.00 -2.23
CA ILE A 31 -2.71 -0.77 -1.69
C ILE A 31 -2.90 0.18 -2.86
N VAL A 32 -4.11 0.71 -3.02
CA VAL A 32 -4.48 1.70 -4.02
C VAL A 32 -4.94 2.97 -3.32
N ILE A 33 -4.34 4.10 -3.66
CA ILE A 33 -4.80 5.43 -3.26
C ILE A 33 -5.46 6.06 -4.50
N LYS A 34 -6.80 6.04 -4.54
CA LYS A 34 -7.55 6.25 -5.79
C LYS A 34 -7.35 7.65 -6.38
N GLU A 35 -7.45 8.66 -5.54
CA GLU A 35 -7.47 10.07 -5.95
C GLU A 35 -6.07 10.55 -6.38
N ASP A 36 -5.03 9.95 -5.81
CA ASP A 36 -3.63 10.25 -6.14
C ASP A 36 -3.06 9.31 -7.23
N ASN A 37 -3.84 8.31 -7.68
CA ASN A 37 -3.45 7.30 -8.68
C ASN A 37 -2.13 6.57 -8.32
N VAL A 38 -1.99 6.19 -7.04
CA VAL A 38 -0.81 5.48 -6.53
C VAL A 38 -1.17 4.03 -6.23
N LEU A 39 -0.30 3.11 -6.67
CA LEU A 39 -0.34 1.69 -6.37
C LEU A 39 0.95 1.30 -5.63
N ILE A 40 0.79 0.63 -4.50
CA ILE A 40 1.88 -0.02 -3.77
C ILE A 40 1.50 -1.47 -3.65
N ASP A 41 2.32 -2.39 -4.14
CA ASP A 41 1.97 -3.79 -4.13
C ASP A 41 3.17 -4.74 -4.00
N HIS A 42 2.81 -5.97 -3.67
CA HIS A 42 3.70 -7.10 -3.51
C HIS A 42 3.15 -8.33 -4.26
N TYR A 43 2.45 -8.13 -5.38
CA TYR A 43 2.00 -9.24 -6.22
C TYR A 43 3.07 -9.62 -7.24
N HIS A 44 3.39 -10.92 -7.36
CA HIS A 44 4.22 -11.48 -8.45
C HIS A 44 5.65 -10.92 -8.59
N HIS A 45 6.11 -10.07 -7.66
CA HIS A 45 7.44 -9.49 -7.63
C HIS A 45 8.22 -10.03 -6.42
N SER A 46 9.55 -10.04 -6.50
CA SER A 46 10.42 -10.50 -5.41
C SER A 46 10.49 -9.54 -4.22
N PHE A 47 9.90 -8.35 -4.34
CA PHE A 47 9.84 -7.33 -3.31
C PHE A 47 8.59 -6.44 -3.48
N PRO A 48 8.04 -5.87 -2.39
CA PRO A 48 7.03 -4.83 -2.45
C PRO A 48 7.56 -3.54 -3.08
N HIS A 49 6.77 -2.85 -3.88
CA HIS A 49 7.20 -1.64 -4.60
C HIS A 49 6.09 -0.62 -4.83
N ILE A 50 6.47 0.61 -5.17
CA ILE A 50 5.56 1.71 -5.47
C ILE A 50 5.58 2.09 -6.96
N HIS A 51 4.42 2.15 -7.59
CA HIS A 51 4.25 2.57 -8.98
C HIS A 51 4.21 4.10 -9.14
N PRO A 52 4.63 4.64 -10.30
CA PRO A 52 4.99 3.92 -11.52
C PRO A 52 6.45 3.45 -11.61
N GLU A 53 7.37 4.05 -10.84
CA GLU A 53 8.83 3.82 -10.97
C GLU A 53 9.27 2.44 -10.48
N ARG A 54 8.42 1.76 -9.69
CA ARG A 54 8.68 0.45 -9.09
C ARG A 54 9.88 0.43 -8.15
N ASP A 55 10.06 1.51 -7.39
CA ASP A 55 11.08 1.54 -6.35
C ASP A 55 10.75 0.51 -5.27
N PRO A 56 11.72 -0.33 -4.85
CA PRO A 56 11.53 -1.25 -3.75
C PRO A 56 11.24 -0.46 -2.47
N ILE A 57 10.25 -0.90 -1.71
CA ILE A 57 10.03 -0.42 -0.35
C ILE A 57 10.63 -1.41 0.65
N LYS A 58 11.00 -0.94 1.84
CA LYS A 58 11.66 -1.76 2.87
C LYS A 58 10.70 -2.56 3.75
N TYR A 59 9.40 -2.47 3.47
CA TYR A 59 8.32 -2.99 4.32
C TYR A 59 7.57 -4.12 3.62
N GLU A 60 7.51 -5.27 4.27
CA GLU A 60 6.84 -6.48 3.77
C GLU A 60 5.37 -6.56 4.21
N ASP A 61 5.02 -5.95 5.35
CA ASP A 61 3.68 -5.99 5.92
C ASP A 61 2.79 -4.87 5.36
N VAL A 62 1.72 -5.26 4.68
CA VAL A 62 0.68 -4.35 4.17
C VAL A 62 0.11 -3.42 5.25
N TYR A 63 -0.04 -3.89 6.49
CA TYR A 63 -0.66 -3.08 7.54
C TYR A 63 0.26 -1.94 7.97
N GLU A 64 1.57 -2.20 8.03
CA GLU A 64 2.59 -1.18 8.30
C GLU A 64 2.64 -0.15 7.17
N VAL A 65 2.60 -0.61 5.91
CA VAL A 65 2.58 0.29 4.75
C VAL A 65 1.30 1.14 4.73
N VAL A 66 0.13 0.57 5.05
CA VAL A 66 -1.12 1.33 5.19
C VAL A 66 -1.01 2.40 6.27
N GLU A 67 -0.40 2.09 7.42
CA GLU A 67 -0.21 3.07 8.50
C GLU A 67 0.69 4.23 8.06
N ILE A 68 1.77 3.94 7.34
CA ILE A 68 2.67 4.97 6.78
C ILE A 68 1.91 5.86 5.79
N VAL A 69 1.15 5.26 4.86
CA VAL A 69 0.33 6.01 3.89
C VAL A 69 -0.70 6.89 4.59
N ILE A 70 -1.35 6.39 5.65
CA ILE A 70 -2.29 7.18 6.46
C ILE A 70 -1.59 8.39 7.08
N LYS A 71 -0.47 8.17 7.79
CA LYS A 71 0.30 9.26 8.42
C LYS A 71 0.78 10.29 7.40
N HIS A 72 1.19 9.83 6.22
CA HIS A 72 1.57 10.69 5.11
C HIS A 72 0.42 11.60 4.67
N ILE A 73 -0.76 11.03 4.40
CA ILE A 73 -1.95 11.79 4.00
C ILE A 73 -2.41 12.72 5.13
N GLU A 74 -2.32 12.31 6.39
CA GLU A 74 -2.63 13.20 7.52
C GLU A 74 -1.73 14.42 7.56
N LYS A 75 -0.43 14.23 7.29
CA LYS A 75 0.60 15.27 7.32
C LYS A 75 0.53 16.22 6.13
N TYR A 76 0.32 15.69 4.93
CA TYR A 76 0.43 16.47 3.69
C TYR A 76 -0.92 16.74 3.01
N GLY A 77 -2.00 16.10 3.46
CA GLY A 77 -3.33 16.20 2.88
C GLY A 77 -3.51 15.40 1.59
N GLU A 78 -2.44 14.92 0.96
CA GLU A 78 -2.39 14.19 -0.31
C GLU A 78 -1.12 13.34 -0.40
N ILE A 79 -0.98 12.52 -1.44
CA ILE A 79 0.28 11.78 -1.66
C ILE A 79 1.32 12.68 -2.33
N LYS A 80 2.34 13.05 -1.58
CA LYS A 80 3.59 13.63 -2.10
C LYS A 80 4.56 12.49 -2.41
N LEU A 81 4.50 11.98 -3.64
CA LEU A 81 5.16 10.74 -4.06
C LEU A 81 6.65 10.65 -3.66
N GLU A 82 7.43 11.71 -3.89
CA GLU A 82 8.85 11.75 -3.48
C GLU A 82 9.05 11.60 -1.96
N LYS A 83 8.20 12.24 -1.16
CA LYS A 83 8.26 12.14 0.30
C LYS A 83 7.76 10.79 0.79
N LEU A 84 6.75 10.23 0.13
CA LEU A 84 6.25 8.90 0.45
C LEU A 84 7.34 7.85 0.15
N ARG A 85 8.09 8.02 -0.95
CA ARG A 85 9.28 7.20 -1.23
C ARG A 85 10.34 7.34 -0.16
N ASP A 86 10.63 8.54 0.30
CA ASP A 86 11.57 8.71 1.42
C ASP A 86 11.10 7.99 2.68
N GLU A 87 9.79 7.96 2.94
CA GLU A 87 9.20 7.27 4.09
C GLU A 87 9.16 5.74 3.93
N LEU A 88 9.03 5.23 2.69
CA LEU A 88 8.89 3.80 2.40
C LEU A 88 10.18 3.09 1.96
N CYS A 89 11.11 3.80 1.33
CA CYS A 89 12.28 3.21 0.66
C CYS A 89 13.60 3.46 1.39
N ARG A 90 13.69 4.48 2.26
CA ARG A 90 14.89 4.81 3.06
C ARG A 90 14.61 4.53 4.52
#